data_AF-A0A0F9A9D7-F1
#
_entry.id   AF-A0A0F9A9D7-F1
#
_cell.length_a   1.000
_cell.length_b   1.000
_cell.length_c   1.000
_cell.angle_alpha   90.00
_cell.angle_beta   90.00
_cell.angle_gamma   90.00
#
_symmetry.space_group_name_H-M   'P 1'
#
loop_
_entity.id
_entity.type
_entity.pdbx_description
1 polymer ?
#
loop_
_entity_poly.entity_id
_entity_poly.type
_entity_poly.pdbx_seq_one_letter_code
_entity_poly.pdbx_strand_id
1 'polypeptide(L)' 'MEVEKSLRYRINVSTSVKGILTWDCTCDGTGFSKEELLAESDALVGELKLRYPPPKE' A
#
# COMPACT_ATOMS: atom_id res chain seq x y z
N MET A 1 18.12 -22.29 -9.43
CA MET A 1 16.74 -22.15 -9.91
C MET A 1 16.36 -20.69 -9.71
N GLU A 2 16.04 -19.98 -10.77
CA GLU A 2 15.57 -18.60 -10.69
C GLU A 2 14.17 -18.62 -10.06
N VAL A 3 13.99 -17.90 -8.96
CA VAL A 3 12.67 -17.77 -8.33
C VAL A 3 11.95 -16.65 -9.06
N GLU A 4 10.98 -16.98 -9.90
CA GLU A 4 10.10 -15.97 -10.50
C GLU A 4 9.35 -15.24 -9.37
N LYS A 5 9.68 -13.96 -9.19
CA LYS A 5 9.00 -13.07 -8.24
C LYS A 5 8.01 -12.19 -9.01
N SER A 6 6.76 -12.20 -8.57
CA SER A 6 5.72 -11.31 -9.10
C SER A 6 5.00 -10.63 -7.94
N LEU A 7 4.87 -9.32 -8.00
CA LEU A 7 4.19 -8.52 -6.98
C LEU A 7 3.10 -7.67 -7.64
N ARG A 8 1.88 -7.82 -7.14
CA ARG A 8 0.75 -6.97 -7.49
C ARG A 8 0.28 -6.24 -6.25
N TYR A 9 0.31 -4.91 -6.33
CA TYR A 9 -0.24 -4.06 -5.28
C TYR A 9 -1.39 -3.24 -5.83
N ARG A 10 -2.55 -3.30 -5.19
CA ARG A 10 -3.74 -2.52 -5.53
C ARG A 10 -4.08 -1.58 -4.38
N ILE A 11 -4.36 -0.32 -4.72
CA ILE A 11 -4.70 0.72 -3.76
C ILE A 11 -6.03 1.33 -4.22
N ASN A 12 -7.06 1.26 -3.39
CA ASN A 12 -8.28 2.04 -3.57
C ASN A 12 -8.24 3.21 -2.59
N VAL A 13 -8.28 4.43 -3.12
CA VAL A 13 -8.28 5.66 -2.32
C VAL A 13 -9.69 6.22 -2.27
N SER A 14 -10.20 6.48 -1.06
CA SER A 14 -11.48 7.14 -0.84
C SER A 14 -11.29 8.35 0.06
N THR A 15 -11.96 9.46 -0.27
CA THR A 15 -11.96 10.68 0.54
C THR A 15 -13.40 10.97 0.96
N SER A 16 -13.64 11.06 2.26
CA SER A 16 -14.95 11.45 2.78
C SER A 16 -15.20 12.95 2.63
N VAL A 17 -16.46 13.37 2.76
CA VAL A 17 -16.85 14.79 2.78
C VAL A 17 -16.22 15.58 3.94
N LYS A 18 -15.76 14.89 5.00
CA LYS A 18 -15.02 15.48 6.13
C LYS A 18 -13.51 15.50 5.91
N GLY A 19 -13.04 15.17 4.70
CA GLY A 19 -11.62 15.13 4.33
C GLY A 19 -10.84 13.93 4.88
N ILE A 20 -11.51 12.96 5.52
CA ILE A 20 -10.86 11.72 5.97
C ILE A 20 -10.48 10.90 4.74
N LEU A 21 -9.18 10.59 4.61
CA LEU A 21 -8.62 9.70 3.61
C LEU A 21 -8.63 8.26 4.12
N THR A 22 -9.10 7.34 3.28
CA THR A 22 -9.07 5.90 3.54
C THR A 22 -8.38 5.20 2.38
N TRP A 23 -7.43 4.33 2.70
CA TRP A 23 -6.72 3.50 1.75
C TRP A 23 -7.06 2.05 2.01
N ASP A 24 -7.58 1.38 0.99
CA ASP A 24 -7.74 -0.06 0.95
C ASP A 24 -6.61 -0.64 0.10
N CYS A 25 -5.68 -1.31 0.77
CA CYS A 25 -4.45 -1.83 0.16
C CYS A 25 -4.52 -3.35 0.08
N THR A 26 -4.32 -3.90 -1.11
CA THR A 26 -4.19 -5.35 -1.35
C THR A 26 -2.82 -5.63 -1.94
N CYS A 27 -2.04 -6.49 -1.27
CA CYS A 27 -0.72 -6.94 -1.70
C CYS A 27 -0.78 -8.44 -2.04
N ASP A 28 -0.47 -8.81 -3.27
CA ASP A 28 -0.40 -10.19 -3.74
C ASP A 28 1.01 -10.46 -4.29
N GLY A 29 1.71 -11.40 -3.68
CA GLY A 29 3.10 -11.71 -4.00
C GLY A 29 3.31 -13.19 -4.22
N THR A 30 3.80 -13.55 -5.40
CA THR A 30 4.30 -14.90 -5.71
C THR A 30 5.81 -14.94 -5.54
N GLY A 31 6.31 -15.92 -4.79
CA GLY A 31 7.75 -16.07 -4.55
C GLY A 31 8.33 -15.13 -3.47
N PHE A 32 7.46 -14.48 -2.68
CA PHE A 32 7.85 -13.64 -1.55
C PHE A 32 7.54 -14.32 -0.22
N SER A 33 8.37 -14.05 0.79
CA SER A 33 8.04 -14.37 2.17
C SER A 33 6.96 -13.41 2.69
N LYS A 34 6.27 -13.82 3.76
CA LYS A 34 5.31 -12.96 4.46
C LYS A 34 5.97 -11.67 4.98
N GLU A 35 7.22 -11.76 5.44
CA GLU A 35 7.97 -10.61 5.97
C GLU A 35 8.31 -9.62 4.86
N GLU A 36 8.73 -10.11 3.69
CA GLU A 36 8.97 -9.26 2.52
C GLU A 36 7.67 -8.53 2.11
N LEU A 37 6.53 -9.23 2.07
CA LEU A 37 5.24 -8.60 1.70
C LEU A 37 4.77 -7.54 2.69
N LEU A 38 5.02 -7.73 3.99
CA LEU A 38 4.68 -6.74 5.01
C LEU A 38 5.58 -5.50 4.89
N ALA A 39 6.88 -5.68 4.69
CA ALA A 39 7.82 -4.57 4.53
C ALA A 39 7.47 -3.70 3.30
N GLU A 40 7.15 -4.32 2.16
CA GLU A 40 6.69 -3.62 0.96
C GLU A 40 5.37 -2.87 1.21
N SER A 41 4.45 -3.48 1.93
CA SER A 41 3.18 -2.84 2.29
C SER A 41 3.36 -1.61 3.17
N ASP A 42 4.23 -1.68 4.18
CA ASP A 42 4.48 -0.56 5.09
C ASP A 42 5.18 0.61 4.37
N ALA A 43 6.13 0.31 3.49
CA ALA A 43 6.79 1.32 2.66
C ALA A 43 5.78 2.08 1.78
N LEU A 44 4.86 1.36 1.13
CA LEU A 44 3.82 1.95 0.29
C LEU A 44 2.81 2.79 1.10
N VAL A 45 2.39 2.33 2.28
CA VAL A 45 1.54 3.14 3.17
C VAL A 45 2.26 4.43 3.59
N GLY A 46 3.58 4.37 3.81
CA GLY A 46 4.42 5.55 4.05
C GLY A 46 4.37 6.55 2.89
N GLU A 47 4.52 6.08 1.65
CA GLU A 47 4.40 6.93 0.46
C GLU A 47 3.00 7.53 0.31
N LEU A 48 1.95 6.76 0.56
CA LEU A 48 0.57 7.23 0.45
C LEU A 48 0.28 8.40 1.40
N LYS A 49 0.82 8.37 2.62
CA LYS A 49 0.70 9.48 3.58
C LYS A 49 1.34 10.77 3.07
N LEU A 50 2.42 10.67 2.31
CA LEU A 50 3.10 11.83 1.72
C LEU A 50 2.33 12.36 0.49
N ARG A 51 1.82 11.46 -0.35
CA ARG A 51 1.06 11.82 -1.57
C ARG A 51 -0.30 12.42 -1.26
N TYR A 52 -0.93 11.94 -0.18
CA TYR A 52 -2.25 12.36 0.25
C TYR A 52 -2.17 12.82 1.71
N PRO A 53 -1.63 14.03 1.97
CA PRO A 53 -1.53 14.54 3.33
C PRO A 53 -2.93 14.75 3.91
N PRO A 54 -3.10 14.55 5.23
CA PRO A 54 -4.36 14.87 5.89
C PRO A 54 -4.70 16.36 5.69
N PRO A 55 -5.98 16.71 5.58
CA PRO A 55 -6.40 18.11 5.50
C PRO A 55 -5.87 18.87 6.73
N LYS A 56 -5.30 20.06 6.50
CA LYS A 56 -4.88 20.95 7.59
C LYS A 56 -6.14 21.42 8.33
N GLU A 57 -6.19 21.18 9.64
CA GLU A 57 -7.17 21.79 10.55
C GLU A 57 -7.10 23.32 10.51
#